data_AF-A0A6P5J8A3-F1
#
_entry.id   AF-A0A6P5J8A3-F1
#
_cell.length_a   1.000
_cell.length_b   1.000
_cell.length_c   1.000
_cell.angle_alpha   90.00
_cell.angle_beta   90.00
_cell.angle_gamma   90.00
#
_symmetry.space_group_name_H-M   'P 1'
#
loop_
_entity.id
_entity.type
_entity.pdbx_description
1 polymer ?
#
loop_
_entity_poly.entity_id
_entity_poly.type
_entity_poly.pdbx_seq_one_letter_code
_entity_poly.pdbx_strand_id
1 'polypeptide(L)'
;MERFKSVLDLFVKYHTVLGYSFLSLLAAGGESLLSSVVFQCPCSATWNLPYSLVFLLVPALILFLLGCLLSTRAKRLVTGCCAPGRGEEEFSEAGQDLCTGMVTCCHFTLASAVAPITWIAVALLGGGFYECAASGSTWVSWQLCPNQEVNCSKQLPQVPCQKGKPEWIQDVSKELKAHSQVAGWTLIALVVIALLIFTSIIRCRSPVNFLHRKFWKLYCRKEEEMLMNEAKKHATELAEENVKCFFDSSQPKEFRIPNYKDWENISLQYTFSPGSQYYSILHKYVNKQKDDCNIQP
;
A
#
# COMPACT_ATOMS: atom_id res chain seq x y z
N MET A 1 -26.98 -15.82 17.87
CA MET A 1 -25.50 -15.89 17.80
C MET A 1 -24.99 -16.50 16.49
N GLU A 2 -25.54 -17.61 16.00
CA GLU A 2 -25.02 -18.28 14.78
C GLU A 2 -25.09 -17.44 13.51
N ARG A 3 -26.21 -16.72 13.27
CA ARG A 3 -26.31 -15.81 12.11
C ARG A 3 -25.26 -14.69 12.13
N PHE A 4 -24.91 -14.20 13.31
CA PHE A 4 -23.87 -13.19 13.48
C PHE A 4 -22.49 -13.77 13.17
N LYS A 5 -22.24 -15.03 13.58
CA LYS A 5 -21.02 -15.78 13.24
C LYS A 5 -20.92 -16.06 11.73
N SER A 6 -22.02 -16.41 11.07
CA SER A 6 -22.06 -16.58 9.60
C SER A 6 -21.79 -15.29 8.84
N VAL A 7 -22.32 -14.16 9.32
CA VAL A 7 -22.02 -12.83 8.75
C VAL A 7 -20.55 -12.47 8.99
N LEU A 8 -20.02 -12.70 10.20
CA LEU A 8 -18.61 -12.46 10.52
C LEU A 8 -17.69 -13.31 9.64
N ASP A 9 -18.02 -14.59 9.43
CA ASP A 9 -17.28 -15.49 8.54
C ASP A 9 -17.33 -15.02 7.09
N LEU A 10 -18.45 -14.46 6.63
CA LEU A 10 -18.55 -13.80 5.33
C LEU A 10 -17.64 -12.58 5.23
N PHE A 11 -17.62 -11.72 6.25
CA PHE A 11 -16.74 -10.55 6.32
C PHE A 11 -15.26 -10.95 6.32
N VAL A 12 -14.89 -11.97 7.10
CA VAL A 12 -13.52 -12.50 7.14
C VAL A 12 -13.14 -13.15 5.80
N LYS A 13 -14.06 -13.86 5.15
CA LYS A 13 -13.84 -14.53 3.86
C LYS A 13 -13.67 -13.53 2.71
N TYR A 14 -14.42 -12.44 2.71
CA TYR A 14 -14.39 -11.42 1.65
C TYR A 14 -13.71 -10.11 2.07
N HIS A 15 -12.96 -10.11 3.17
CA HIS A 15 -12.33 -8.91 3.75
C HIS A 15 -11.56 -8.09 2.72
N THR A 16 -10.85 -8.73 1.79
CA THR A 16 -10.11 -8.05 0.73
C THR A 16 -11.02 -7.32 -0.27
N VAL A 17 -12.12 -7.94 -0.68
CA VAL A 17 -13.08 -7.33 -1.63
C VAL A 17 -13.86 -6.21 -0.94
N LEU A 18 -14.26 -6.42 0.30
CA LEU A 18 -14.95 -5.42 1.12
C LEU A 18 -14.03 -4.21 1.40
N GLY A 19 -12.76 -4.46 1.69
CA GLY A 19 -11.75 -3.42 1.88
C GLY A 19 -11.56 -2.55 0.64
N TYR A 20 -11.45 -3.14 -0.56
CA TYR A 20 -11.36 -2.38 -1.79
C TYR A 20 -12.66 -1.62 -2.12
N SER A 21 -13.82 -2.22 -1.87
CA SER A 21 -15.11 -1.57 -2.08
C SER A 21 -15.28 -0.35 -1.16
N PHE A 22 -14.89 -0.49 0.11
CA PHE A 22 -14.89 0.60 1.08
C PHE A 22 -13.90 1.70 0.70
N LEU A 23 -12.71 1.34 0.22
CA LEU A 23 -11.73 2.30 -0.28
C LEU A 23 -12.26 3.10 -1.47
N SER A 24 -12.94 2.45 -2.43
CA SER A 24 -13.59 3.14 -3.55
C SER A 24 -14.71 4.07 -3.09
N LEU A 25 -15.51 3.65 -2.11
CA LEU A 25 -16.57 4.49 -1.54
C LEU A 25 -16.00 5.71 -0.82
N LEU A 26 -14.92 5.55 -0.05
CA LEU A 26 -14.21 6.64 0.60
C LEU A 26 -13.58 7.59 -0.41
N ALA A 27 -13.00 7.08 -1.50
CA ALA A 27 -12.44 7.90 -2.57
C ALA A 27 -13.54 8.74 -3.24
N ALA A 28 -14.69 8.13 -3.56
CA ALA A 28 -15.85 8.83 -4.13
C ALA A 28 -16.41 9.88 -3.16
N GLY A 29 -16.62 9.53 -1.89
CA GLY A 29 -17.11 10.47 -0.88
C GLY A 29 -16.13 11.61 -0.61
N GLY A 30 -14.82 11.32 -0.55
CA GLY A 30 -13.77 12.31 -0.38
C GLY A 30 -13.65 13.25 -1.57
N GLU A 31 -13.78 12.74 -2.80
CA GLU A 31 -13.81 13.56 -4.01
C GLU A 31 -15.02 14.48 -4.01
N SER A 32 -16.20 13.95 -3.72
CA SER A 32 -17.43 14.74 -3.70
C SER A 32 -17.39 15.82 -2.63
N LEU A 33 -16.80 15.54 -1.46
CA LEU A 33 -16.58 16.53 -0.40
C LEU A 33 -15.56 17.60 -0.82
N LEU A 34 -14.39 17.19 -1.32
CA LEU A 34 -13.34 18.13 -1.71
C LEU A 34 -13.77 18.99 -2.90
N SER A 35 -14.44 18.41 -3.89
CA SER A 35 -14.95 19.12 -5.06
C SER A 35 -16.12 20.04 -4.74
N SER A 36 -17.00 19.70 -3.79
CA SER A 36 -18.19 20.50 -3.50
C SER A 36 -17.98 21.55 -2.41
N VAL A 37 -17.07 21.29 -1.47
CA VAL A 37 -16.93 22.11 -0.24
C VAL A 37 -15.68 23.01 -0.28
N VAL A 38 -14.59 22.56 -0.91
CA VAL A 38 -13.28 23.24 -0.78
C VAL A 38 -12.75 23.73 -2.13
N PHE A 39 -13.03 23.00 -3.22
CA PHE A 39 -12.46 23.31 -4.52
C PHE A 39 -13.21 24.46 -5.21
N GLN A 40 -12.51 25.58 -5.40
CA GLN A 40 -12.96 26.69 -6.22
C GLN A 40 -11.80 27.10 -7.12
N CYS A 41 -11.94 26.91 -8.43
CA CYS A 41 -10.88 27.28 -9.37
C CYS A 41 -10.65 28.80 -9.32
N PRO A 42 -9.41 29.28 -9.14
CA PRO A 42 -9.12 30.72 -8.98
C PRO A 42 -9.24 31.53 -10.28
N CYS A 43 -9.43 30.86 -11.42
CA CYS A 43 -9.58 31.45 -12.76
C CYS A 43 -8.50 32.47 -13.13
N SER A 44 -7.27 32.09 -12.82
CA SER A 44 -6.05 32.82 -13.16
C SER A 44 -5.15 31.95 -14.02
N ALA A 45 -4.64 32.52 -15.12
CA ALA A 45 -3.80 31.82 -16.09
C ALA A 45 -2.56 31.15 -15.44
N THR A 46 -2.01 31.75 -14.39
CA THR A 46 -0.81 31.24 -13.70
C THR A 46 -1.11 30.25 -12.58
N TRP A 47 -2.26 30.40 -11.91
CA TRP A 47 -2.59 29.63 -10.70
C TRP A 47 -3.51 28.43 -10.93
N ASN A 48 -4.25 28.39 -12.04
CA ASN A 48 -5.19 27.29 -12.33
C ASN A 48 -4.52 25.91 -12.36
N LEU A 49 -3.37 25.79 -13.03
CA LEU A 49 -2.60 24.55 -13.12
C LEU A 49 -2.03 24.10 -11.76
N PRO A 50 -1.19 24.90 -11.06
CA PRO A 50 -0.60 24.47 -9.79
C PRO A 50 -1.64 24.25 -8.69
N TYR A 51 -2.68 25.09 -8.61
CA TYR A 51 -3.75 24.93 -7.63
C TYR A 51 -4.44 23.58 -7.81
N SER A 52 -4.89 23.27 -9.02
CA SER A 52 -5.59 22.01 -9.26
C SER A 52 -4.68 20.78 -9.07
N LEU A 53 -3.43 20.87 -9.51
CA LEU A 53 -2.47 19.77 -9.36
C LEU A 53 -2.23 19.41 -7.88
N VAL A 54 -2.22 20.40 -6.98
CA VAL A 54 -2.12 20.18 -5.53
C VAL A 54 -3.33 19.39 -5.02
N PHE A 55 -4.55 19.77 -5.40
CA PHE A 55 -5.76 19.05 -4.99
C PHE A 55 -5.85 17.63 -5.58
N LEU A 56 -5.24 17.40 -6.74
CA LEU A 56 -5.17 16.07 -7.34
C LEU A 56 -4.10 15.19 -6.68
N LEU A 57 -2.88 15.70 -6.51
CA LEU A 57 -1.70 14.91 -6.13
C LEU A 57 -1.46 14.82 -4.62
N VAL A 58 -1.79 15.85 -3.84
CA VAL A 58 -1.52 15.83 -2.38
C VAL A 58 -2.36 14.77 -1.66
N PRO A 59 -3.67 14.63 -1.89
CA PRO A 59 -4.43 13.53 -1.29
C PRO A 59 -3.92 12.16 -1.74
N ALA A 60 -3.49 12.01 -3.01
CA ALA A 60 -2.85 10.79 -3.48
C ALA A 60 -1.55 10.49 -2.71
N LEU A 61 -0.68 11.48 -2.51
CA LEU A 61 0.56 11.32 -1.76
C LEU A 61 0.28 10.93 -0.30
N ILE A 62 -0.69 11.56 0.35
CA ILE A 62 -1.10 11.21 1.73
C ILE A 62 -1.58 9.75 1.78
N LEU A 63 -2.44 9.34 0.86
CA LEU A 63 -2.92 7.95 0.78
C LEU A 63 -1.78 6.96 0.53
N PHE A 64 -0.82 7.31 -0.32
CA PHE A 64 0.37 6.49 -0.57
C PHE A 64 1.22 6.33 0.70
N LEU A 65 1.51 7.43 1.40
CA LEU A 65 2.28 7.42 2.65
C LEU A 65 1.57 6.62 3.75
N LEU A 66 0.25 6.77 3.89
CA LEU A 66 -0.55 5.97 4.82
C LEU A 66 -0.51 4.48 4.46
N GLY A 67 -0.62 4.14 3.17
CA GLY A 67 -0.46 2.77 2.68
C GLY A 67 0.91 2.19 3.06
N CYS A 68 1.96 3.01 2.96
CA CYS A 68 3.30 2.62 3.38
C CYS A 68 3.42 2.42 4.90
N LEU A 69 2.85 3.33 5.70
CA LEU A 69 2.88 3.27 7.16
C LEU A 69 2.06 2.12 7.74
N LEU A 70 0.97 1.71 7.10
CA LEU A 70 0.10 0.64 7.62
C LEU A 70 0.58 -0.77 7.22
N SER A 71 1.44 -0.87 6.21
CA SER A 71 1.93 -2.16 5.73
C SER A 71 2.91 -2.81 6.71
N THR A 72 2.55 -3.99 7.21
CA THR A 72 3.42 -4.82 8.06
C THR A 72 4.71 -5.24 7.35
N ARG A 73 4.66 -5.41 6.02
CA ARG A 73 5.83 -5.74 5.20
C ARG A 73 6.80 -4.57 5.06
N ALA A 74 6.27 -3.35 4.95
CA ALA A 74 7.09 -2.13 4.93
C ALA A 74 7.77 -1.91 6.26
N LYS A 75 7.03 -2.08 7.36
CA LYS A 75 7.59 -2.02 8.72
C LYS A 75 8.72 -3.03 8.88
N ARG A 76 8.53 -4.30 8.47
CA ARG A 76 9.59 -5.32 8.52
C ARG A 76 10.83 -4.99 7.68
N LEU A 77 10.69 -4.25 6.57
CA LEU A 77 11.84 -3.80 5.76
C LEU A 77 12.58 -2.62 6.39
N VAL A 78 11.88 -1.74 7.12
CA VAL A 78 12.44 -0.50 7.68
C VAL A 78 12.97 -0.70 9.09
N THR A 79 12.32 -1.54 9.91
CA THR A 79 12.73 -1.81 11.30
C THR A 79 14.05 -2.59 11.32
N GLY A 80 15.10 -1.98 11.88
CA GLY A 80 16.44 -2.57 11.99
C GLY A 80 17.45 -2.14 10.91
N CYS A 81 17.03 -1.38 9.88
CA CYS A 81 17.92 -0.96 8.78
C CYS A 81 18.97 0.10 9.19
N CYS A 82 18.74 0.84 10.29
CA CYS A 82 19.61 1.93 10.72
C CYS A 82 20.30 1.68 12.08
N ALA A 83 20.34 0.42 12.54
CA ALA A 83 21.08 0.07 13.75
C ALA A 83 22.60 0.18 13.49
N PRO A 84 23.34 1.08 14.18
CA PRO A 84 24.78 1.18 14.01
C PRO A 84 25.43 -0.06 14.64
N GLY A 85 26.01 -0.94 13.84
CA GLY A 85 26.78 -2.08 14.36
C GLY A 85 26.60 -3.45 13.67
N ARG A 86 26.01 -3.54 12.48
CA ARG A 86 26.07 -4.78 11.69
C ARG A 86 27.49 -4.97 11.16
N GLY A 87 28.28 -5.74 11.90
CA GLY A 87 29.54 -6.29 11.45
C GLY A 87 29.36 -7.10 10.18
N GLU A 88 30.31 -6.93 9.28
CA GLU A 88 30.61 -7.81 8.16
C GLU A 88 30.77 -9.25 8.66
N GLU A 89 29.71 -10.07 8.63
CA GLU A 89 29.88 -11.51 8.66
C GLU A 89 28.69 -12.16 7.95
N GLU A 90 29.01 -12.82 6.83
CA GLU A 90 28.16 -13.62 5.93
C GLU A 90 27.19 -12.88 4.97
N PHE A 91 27.71 -11.88 4.25
CA PHE A 91 27.20 -11.52 2.92
C PHE A 91 27.83 -12.42 1.83
N SER A 92 27.38 -13.67 1.69
CA SER A 92 27.85 -14.57 0.60
C SER A 92 26.74 -15.06 -0.35
N GLU A 93 25.59 -14.39 -0.41
CA GLU A 93 24.53 -14.64 -1.42
C GLU A 93 24.02 -13.34 -2.09
N ALA A 94 24.89 -12.35 -2.24
CA ALA A 94 24.55 -10.99 -2.69
C ALA A 94 23.95 -10.88 -4.12
N GLY A 95 23.97 -11.94 -4.93
CA GLY A 95 23.36 -11.96 -6.27
C GLY A 95 21.86 -12.29 -6.28
N GLN A 96 21.35 -12.99 -5.27
CA GLN A 96 19.97 -13.49 -5.22
C GLN A 96 19.06 -12.60 -4.36
N ASP A 97 19.66 -11.79 -3.49
CA ASP A 97 18.99 -10.92 -2.52
C ASP A 97 18.51 -9.59 -3.14
N LEU A 98 19.25 -9.05 -4.11
CA LEU A 98 18.87 -7.81 -4.79
C LEU A 98 17.59 -7.97 -5.62
N CYS A 99 17.47 -9.07 -6.37
CA CYS A 99 16.27 -9.39 -7.16
C CYS A 99 15.06 -9.68 -6.27
N THR A 100 15.26 -10.40 -5.16
CA THR A 100 14.19 -10.72 -4.21
C THR A 100 13.72 -9.47 -3.44
N GLY A 101 14.67 -8.61 -3.06
CA GLY A 101 14.40 -7.29 -2.48
C GLY A 101 13.67 -6.36 -3.44
N MET A 102 14.07 -6.30 -4.71
CA MET A 102 13.37 -5.53 -5.75
C MET A 102 11.95 -6.05 -5.99
N VAL A 103 11.76 -7.38 -6.14
CA VAL A 103 10.44 -7.98 -6.34
C VAL A 103 9.53 -7.70 -5.14
N THR A 104 10.06 -7.77 -3.92
CA THR A 104 9.30 -7.48 -2.70
C THR A 104 8.97 -5.99 -2.58
N CYS A 105 9.91 -5.11 -2.94
CA CYS A 105 9.72 -3.67 -2.98
C CYS A 105 8.67 -3.27 -4.04
N CYS A 106 8.75 -3.83 -5.25
CA CYS A 106 7.77 -3.65 -6.33
C CYS A 106 6.37 -4.15 -5.92
N HIS A 107 6.29 -5.30 -5.27
CA HIS A 107 5.03 -5.82 -4.77
C HIS A 107 4.37 -4.92 -3.72
N PHE A 108 5.18 -4.38 -2.82
CA PHE A 108 4.71 -3.51 -1.76
C PHE A 108 4.30 -2.14 -2.30
N THR A 109 5.14 -1.51 -3.13
CA THR A 109 4.82 -0.24 -3.79
C THR A 109 3.53 -0.35 -4.62
N LEU A 110 3.36 -1.44 -5.37
CA LEU A 110 2.14 -1.68 -6.14
C LEU A 110 0.90 -1.84 -5.23
N ALA A 111 1.04 -2.49 -4.07
CA ALA A 111 -0.06 -2.63 -3.12
C ALA A 111 -0.44 -1.30 -2.45
N SER A 112 0.55 -0.49 -2.08
CA SER A 112 0.33 0.86 -1.50
C SER A 112 -0.19 1.86 -2.53
N ALA A 113 0.07 1.65 -3.82
CA ALA A 113 -0.40 2.51 -4.91
C ALA A 113 -1.89 2.35 -5.26
N VAL A 114 -2.58 1.34 -4.73
CA VAL A 114 -4.01 1.11 -5.05
C VAL A 114 -4.89 2.30 -4.63
N ALA A 115 -4.72 2.79 -3.40
CA ALA A 115 -5.46 3.94 -2.90
C ALA A 115 -5.22 5.24 -3.68
N PRO A 116 -3.97 5.69 -3.92
CA PRO A 116 -3.72 6.90 -4.70
C PRO A 116 -4.19 6.79 -6.15
N ILE A 117 -4.03 5.63 -6.81
CA ILE A 117 -4.52 5.43 -8.18
C ILE A 117 -6.05 5.51 -8.21
N THR A 118 -6.72 4.89 -7.23
CA THR A 118 -8.19 4.95 -7.13
C THR A 118 -8.66 6.38 -6.93
N TRP A 119 -8.00 7.16 -6.06
CA TRP A 119 -8.27 8.58 -5.88
C TRP A 119 -8.15 9.37 -7.18
N ILE A 120 -7.02 9.23 -7.90
CA ILE A 120 -6.77 9.95 -9.16
C ILE A 120 -7.83 9.59 -10.20
N ALA A 121 -8.17 8.30 -10.33
CA ALA A 121 -9.21 7.86 -11.26
C ALA A 121 -10.57 8.49 -10.95
N VAL A 122 -10.98 8.50 -9.68
CA VAL A 122 -12.24 9.11 -9.24
C VAL A 122 -12.24 10.63 -9.47
N ALA A 123 -11.13 11.31 -9.13
CA ALA A 123 -10.95 12.74 -9.35
C ALA A 123 -11.01 13.13 -10.83
N LEU A 124 -10.48 12.29 -11.73
CA LEU A 124 -10.61 12.46 -13.19
C LEU A 124 -12.05 12.24 -13.67
N LEU A 125 -12.78 11.28 -13.11
CA LEU A 125 -14.19 11.07 -13.48
C LEU A 125 -15.09 12.25 -13.06
N GLY A 126 -14.78 12.89 -11.92
CA GLY A 126 -15.43 14.13 -11.48
C GLY A 126 -15.17 15.31 -12.45
N GLY A 127 -13.97 15.36 -13.04
CA GLY A 127 -13.61 16.28 -14.11
C GLY A 127 -13.28 17.71 -13.68
N GLY A 128 -13.69 18.15 -12.48
CA GLY A 128 -13.49 19.52 -12.01
C GLY A 128 -12.02 19.91 -11.83
N PHE A 129 -11.21 19.00 -11.25
CA PHE A 129 -9.76 19.23 -11.11
C PHE A 129 -9.10 19.32 -12.48
N TYR A 130 -9.39 18.37 -13.38
CA TYR A 130 -8.80 18.37 -14.71
C TYR A 130 -9.20 19.61 -15.53
N GLU A 131 -10.47 20.00 -15.51
CA GLU A 131 -10.95 21.21 -16.20
C GLU A 131 -10.19 22.46 -15.74
N CYS A 132 -10.05 22.65 -14.42
CA CYS A 132 -9.27 23.76 -13.88
C CYS A 132 -7.78 23.67 -14.28
N ALA A 133 -7.15 22.49 -14.16
CA ALA A 133 -5.74 22.31 -14.53
C ALA A 133 -5.48 22.57 -16.02
N ALA A 134 -6.34 22.00 -16.88
CA ALA A 134 -6.25 22.09 -18.32
C ALA A 134 -6.46 23.52 -18.81
N SER A 135 -7.36 24.29 -18.18
CA SER A 135 -7.59 25.70 -18.51
C SER A 135 -6.38 26.61 -18.31
N GLY A 136 -5.46 26.23 -17.40
CA GLY A 136 -4.19 26.93 -17.15
C GLY A 136 -2.99 26.33 -17.87
N SER A 137 -3.18 25.28 -18.68
CA SER A 137 -2.09 24.58 -19.37
C SER A 137 -1.83 25.18 -20.75
N THR A 138 -0.56 25.47 -21.03
CA THR A 138 -0.09 25.96 -22.34
C THR A 138 -0.22 24.93 -23.45
N TRP A 139 -0.15 23.64 -23.11
CA TRP A 139 -0.31 22.55 -24.08
C TRP A 139 -1.77 22.41 -24.52
N VAL A 140 -2.70 22.48 -23.56
CA VAL A 140 -4.15 22.41 -23.81
C VAL A 140 -4.61 23.64 -24.60
N SER A 141 -4.08 24.83 -24.28
CA SER A 141 -4.40 26.04 -25.05
C SER A 141 -3.97 25.95 -26.50
N TRP A 142 -2.84 25.27 -26.79
CA TRP A 142 -2.40 25.03 -28.16
C TRP A 142 -3.30 24.04 -28.92
N GLN A 143 -3.83 23.02 -28.24
CA GLN A 143 -4.72 22.02 -28.85
C GLN A 143 -6.14 22.55 -29.10
N LEU A 144 -6.73 23.29 -28.15
CA LEU A 144 -8.12 23.74 -28.24
C LEU A 144 -8.31 25.11 -28.91
N CYS A 145 -7.28 25.96 -28.96
CA CYS A 145 -7.33 27.25 -29.66
C CYS A 145 -6.51 27.18 -30.98
N PRO A 146 -7.08 26.68 -32.09
CA PRO A 146 -6.39 26.70 -33.37
C PRO A 146 -5.99 28.14 -33.75
N ASN A 147 -4.78 28.30 -34.29
CA ASN A 147 -4.17 29.59 -34.67
C ASN A 147 -3.84 30.58 -33.54
N GLN A 148 -3.89 30.14 -32.27
CA GLN A 148 -3.46 30.95 -31.12
C GLN A 148 -4.16 32.31 -31.05
N GLU A 149 -5.46 32.33 -31.34
CA GLU A 149 -6.26 33.55 -31.16
C GLU A 149 -6.06 34.08 -29.74
N VAL A 150 -5.51 35.29 -29.65
CA VAL A 150 -5.13 35.94 -28.38
C VAL A 150 -6.32 36.03 -27.43
N ASN A 151 -7.54 36.09 -27.97
CA ASN A 151 -8.77 36.14 -27.20
C ASN A 151 -9.11 34.77 -26.58
N CYS A 152 -9.01 33.67 -27.34
CA CYS A 152 -9.24 32.30 -26.87
C CYS A 152 -8.27 31.93 -25.75
N SER A 153 -6.96 32.17 -25.94
CA SER A 153 -5.95 31.85 -24.92
C SER A 153 -6.07 32.69 -23.64
N LYS A 154 -6.59 33.92 -23.73
CA LYS A 154 -6.83 34.77 -22.55
C LYS A 154 -8.11 34.41 -21.80
N GLN A 155 -9.11 33.89 -22.50
CA GLN A 155 -10.40 33.51 -21.93
C GLN A 155 -10.43 32.05 -21.44
N LEU A 156 -9.54 31.19 -21.94
CA LEU A 156 -9.44 29.78 -21.54
C LEU A 156 -9.32 29.58 -20.01
N PRO A 157 -8.49 30.34 -19.26
CA PRO A 157 -8.40 30.20 -17.79
C PRO A 157 -9.68 30.59 -17.05
N GLN A 158 -10.62 31.30 -17.70
CA GLN A 158 -11.89 31.72 -17.11
C GLN A 158 -13.03 30.73 -17.36
N VAL A 159 -12.84 29.75 -18.26
CA VAL A 159 -13.81 28.70 -18.59
C VAL A 159 -14.44 28.03 -17.35
N PRO A 160 -13.67 27.65 -16.29
CA PRO A 160 -14.27 27.00 -15.12
C PRO A 160 -15.09 27.93 -14.20
N CYS A 161 -14.99 29.26 -14.32
CA CYS A 161 -15.70 30.21 -13.43
C CYS A 161 -16.90 30.92 -14.06
N GLN A 162 -16.97 31.02 -15.39
CA GLN A 162 -18.05 31.77 -16.02
C GLN A 162 -19.37 30.97 -15.98
N LYS A 163 -20.31 31.43 -15.14
CA LYS A 163 -21.64 30.81 -14.92
C LYS A 163 -22.72 31.26 -15.92
N GLY A 164 -22.43 32.20 -16.83
CA GLY A 164 -23.35 32.72 -17.85
C GLY A 164 -22.73 32.67 -19.25
N LYS A 165 -22.49 31.46 -19.75
CA LYS A 165 -21.56 31.16 -20.84
C LYS A 165 -22.09 31.56 -22.23
N PRO A 166 -21.30 32.22 -23.10
CA PRO A 166 -21.47 32.09 -24.55
C PRO A 166 -21.28 30.62 -24.98
N GLU A 167 -21.93 30.22 -26.06
CA GLU A 167 -22.05 28.82 -26.52
C GLU A 167 -20.68 28.11 -26.60
N TRP A 168 -19.66 28.79 -27.12
CA TRP A 168 -18.30 28.25 -27.25
C TRP A 168 -17.61 27.90 -25.92
N ILE A 169 -17.87 28.61 -24.81
CA ILE A 169 -17.30 28.29 -23.48
C ILE A 169 -17.98 27.05 -22.88
N GLN A 170 -19.25 26.83 -23.20
CA GLN A 170 -19.94 25.61 -22.80
C GLN A 170 -19.33 24.40 -23.50
N ASP A 171 -19.07 24.52 -24.79
CA ASP A 171 -18.58 23.40 -25.60
C ASP A 171 -17.15 23.03 -25.23
N VAL A 172 -16.26 24.01 -25.03
CA VAL A 172 -14.90 23.78 -24.53
C VAL A 172 -14.90 23.10 -23.15
N SER A 173 -15.78 23.53 -22.24
CA SER A 173 -15.92 22.93 -20.90
C SER A 173 -16.41 21.48 -20.97
N LYS A 174 -17.39 21.18 -21.84
CA LYS A 174 -17.86 19.80 -22.09
C LYS A 174 -16.74 18.93 -22.67
N GLU A 175 -15.97 19.45 -23.62
CA GLU A 175 -14.85 18.75 -24.24
C GLU A 175 -13.75 18.42 -23.21
N LEU A 176 -13.34 19.40 -22.39
CA LEU A 176 -12.37 19.19 -21.32
C LEU A 176 -12.86 18.15 -20.29
N LYS A 177 -14.15 18.17 -19.95
CA LYS A 177 -14.74 17.18 -19.05
C LYS A 177 -14.77 15.79 -19.68
N ALA A 178 -15.07 15.69 -20.98
CA ALA A 178 -15.01 14.44 -21.72
C ALA A 178 -13.57 13.88 -21.77
N HIS A 179 -12.57 14.72 -22.05
CA HIS A 179 -11.15 14.33 -21.99
C HIS A 179 -10.77 13.79 -20.61
N SER A 180 -11.24 14.44 -19.54
CA SER A 180 -11.00 13.97 -18.18
C SER A 180 -11.60 12.61 -17.90
N GLN A 181 -12.87 12.40 -18.28
CA GLN A 181 -13.58 11.14 -18.06
C GLN A 181 -12.99 9.99 -18.88
N VAL A 182 -12.64 10.24 -20.15
CA VAL A 182 -11.95 9.26 -21.00
C VAL A 182 -10.59 8.90 -20.41
N ALA A 183 -9.82 9.88 -19.93
CA ALA A 183 -8.55 9.62 -19.24
C ALA A 183 -8.75 8.81 -17.95
N GLY A 184 -9.77 9.11 -17.16
CA GLY A 184 -10.14 8.37 -15.96
C GLY A 184 -10.46 6.89 -16.26
N TRP A 185 -11.33 6.62 -17.23
CA TRP A 185 -11.66 5.25 -17.66
C TRP A 185 -10.48 4.50 -18.26
N THR A 186 -9.65 5.20 -19.05
CA THR A 186 -8.42 4.63 -19.63
C THR A 186 -7.45 4.23 -18.53
N LEU A 187 -7.26 5.08 -17.51
CA LEU A 187 -6.43 4.78 -16.35
C LEU A 187 -6.93 3.54 -15.60
N ILE A 188 -8.24 3.45 -15.35
CA ILE A 188 -8.85 2.28 -14.69
C ILE A 188 -8.58 1.01 -15.50
N ALA A 189 -8.84 1.04 -16.81
CA ALA A 189 -8.62 -0.11 -17.69
C ALA A 189 -7.15 -0.57 -17.68
N LEU A 190 -6.20 0.37 -17.83
CA LEU A 190 -4.77 0.08 -17.83
C LEU A 190 -4.32 -0.55 -16.50
N VAL A 191 -4.79 -0.01 -15.37
CA VAL A 191 -4.44 -0.52 -14.04
C VAL A 191 -5.00 -1.91 -13.83
N VAL A 192 -6.26 -2.17 -14.20
CA VAL A 192 -6.88 -3.50 -14.10
C VAL A 192 -6.12 -4.51 -14.95
N ILE A 193 -5.80 -4.17 -16.20
CA ILE A 193 -5.02 -5.04 -17.10
C ILE A 193 -3.64 -5.32 -16.52
N ALA A 194 -2.93 -4.29 -16.04
CA ALA A 194 -1.61 -4.45 -15.44
C ALA A 194 -1.64 -5.34 -14.19
N LEU A 195 -2.64 -5.16 -13.31
CA LEU A 195 -2.82 -6.00 -12.12
C LEU A 195 -3.14 -7.46 -12.49
N LEU A 196 -3.95 -7.69 -13.51
CA LEU A 196 -4.27 -9.03 -14.01
C LEU A 196 -3.02 -9.71 -14.58
N ILE A 197 -2.26 -9.03 -15.44
CA ILE A 197 -1.02 -9.56 -16.03
C ILE A 197 -0.01 -9.86 -14.92
N PHE A 198 0.25 -8.89 -14.04
CA PHE A 198 1.21 -9.04 -12.94
C PHE A 198 0.83 -10.20 -12.03
N THR A 199 -0.42 -10.24 -11.56
CA THR A 199 -0.90 -11.34 -10.71
C THR A 199 -0.81 -12.68 -11.42
N SER A 200 -1.15 -12.74 -12.71
CA SER A 200 -1.06 -13.97 -13.49
C SER A 200 0.37 -14.45 -13.61
N ILE A 201 1.33 -13.56 -13.91
CA ILE A 201 2.76 -13.91 -13.99
C ILE A 201 3.27 -14.46 -12.66
N ILE A 202 2.95 -13.81 -11.54
CA ILE A 202 3.38 -14.25 -10.21
C ILE A 202 2.77 -15.60 -9.83
N ARG A 203 1.52 -15.85 -10.24
CA ARG A 203 0.87 -17.14 -10.01
C ARG A 203 1.45 -18.23 -10.88
N CYS A 204 1.71 -17.97 -12.16
CA CYS A 204 2.31 -18.93 -13.09
C CYS A 204 3.77 -19.24 -12.74
N ARG A 205 4.53 -18.27 -12.21
CA ARG A 205 5.91 -18.46 -11.75
C ARG A 205 6.01 -18.95 -10.30
N SER A 206 4.90 -19.25 -9.65
CA SER A 206 4.94 -19.73 -8.27
C SER A 206 5.54 -21.14 -8.24
N PRO A 207 6.58 -21.41 -7.43
CA PRO A 207 7.24 -22.72 -7.37
C PRO A 207 6.41 -23.79 -6.65
N VAL A 208 5.21 -23.43 -6.16
CA VAL A 208 4.35 -24.27 -5.32
C VAL A 208 2.97 -24.41 -5.93
N ASN A 209 2.45 -25.64 -5.89
CA ASN A 209 1.08 -25.93 -6.32
C ASN A 209 0.04 -25.14 -5.50
N PHE A 210 -1.14 -24.94 -6.07
CA PHE A 210 -2.20 -24.13 -5.46
C PHE A 210 -2.59 -24.59 -4.04
N LEU A 211 -2.76 -25.90 -3.83
CA LEU A 211 -3.09 -26.48 -2.52
C LEU A 211 -1.94 -26.32 -1.52
N HIS A 212 -0.71 -26.57 -1.96
CA HIS A 212 0.49 -26.37 -1.15
C HIS A 212 0.57 -24.90 -0.69
N ARG A 213 0.35 -23.94 -1.59
CA ARG A 213 0.34 -22.51 -1.25
C ARG A 213 -0.76 -22.14 -0.24
N LYS A 214 -1.93 -22.77 -0.32
CA LYS A 214 -3.00 -22.60 0.68
C LYS A 214 -2.57 -23.13 2.05
N PHE A 215 -2.00 -24.32 2.08
CA PHE A 215 -1.46 -24.92 3.31
C PHE A 215 -0.37 -24.03 3.91
N TRP A 216 0.60 -23.58 3.11
CA TRP A 216 1.68 -22.70 3.56
C TRP A 216 1.14 -21.43 4.21
N LYS A 217 0.18 -20.74 3.58
CA LYS A 217 -0.47 -19.57 4.18
C LYS A 217 -1.21 -19.88 5.49
N LEU A 218 -1.87 -21.04 5.56
CA LEU A 218 -2.58 -21.46 6.76
C LEU A 218 -1.60 -21.74 7.90
N TYR A 219 -0.49 -22.42 7.60
CA TYR A 219 0.58 -22.70 8.54
C TYR A 219 1.15 -21.39 9.12
N CYS A 220 1.58 -20.45 8.27
CA CYS A 220 2.15 -19.19 8.76
C CYS A 220 1.17 -18.41 9.65
N ARG A 221 -0.13 -18.40 9.31
CA ARG A 221 -1.14 -17.73 10.14
C ARG A 221 -1.27 -18.38 11.52
N LYS A 222 -1.25 -19.72 11.56
CA LYS A 222 -1.39 -20.47 12.81
C LYS A 222 -0.12 -20.37 13.66
N GLU A 223 1.04 -20.38 13.04
CA GLU A 223 2.33 -20.15 13.69
C GLU A 223 2.39 -18.77 14.35
N GLU A 224 1.98 -17.70 13.65
CA GLU A 224 1.93 -16.35 14.21
C GLU A 224 0.94 -16.24 15.39
N GLU A 225 -0.24 -16.85 15.27
CA GLU A 225 -1.24 -16.91 16.34
C GLU A 225 -0.69 -17.61 17.59
N MET A 226 -0.04 -18.77 17.42
CA MET A 226 0.56 -19.52 18.52
C MET A 226 1.74 -18.77 19.15
N LEU A 227 2.63 -18.20 18.34
CA LEU A 227 3.79 -17.43 18.81
C LEU A 227 3.35 -16.24 19.66
N MET A 228 2.33 -15.48 19.21
CA MET A 228 1.83 -14.31 19.94
C MET A 228 1.15 -14.70 21.25
N ASN A 229 0.41 -15.82 21.27
CA ASN A 229 -0.21 -16.32 22.50
C ASN A 229 0.84 -16.73 23.54
N GLU A 230 1.88 -17.48 23.12
CA GLU A 230 2.93 -17.92 24.03
C GLU A 230 3.81 -16.75 24.50
N ALA A 231 4.15 -15.81 23.59
CA ALA A 231 4.88 -14.60 23.94
C ALA A 231 4.12 -13.74 24.97
N LYS A 232 2.80 -13.61 24.82
CA LYS A 232 1.95 -12.88 25.78
C LYS A 232 1.97 -13.55 27.16
N LYS A 233 1.89 -14.88 27.20
CA LYS A 233 1.95 -15.65 28.45
C LYS A 233 3.29 -15.44 29.16
N HIS A 234 4.40 -15.66 28.45
CA HIS A 234 5.75 -15.45 29.00
C HIS A 234 5.99 -13.99 29.44
N ALA A 235 5.49 -13.00 28.69
CA ALA A 235 5.61 -11.60 29.09
C ALA A 235 4.82 -11.28 30.37
N THR A 236 3.68 -11.93 30.57
CA THR A 236 2.85 -11.76 31.76
C THR A 236 3.52 -12.39 32.98
N GLU A 237 3.99 -13.64 32.86
CA GLU A 237 4.73 -14.33 33.93
C GLU A 237 5.99 -13.55 34.36
N LEU A 238 6.75 -13.04 33.39
CA LEU A 238 7.94 -12.23 33.66
C LEU A 238 7.59 -10.90 34.35
N ALA A 239 6.51 -10.24 33.92
CA ALA A 239 6.07 -8.99 34.55
C ALA A 239 5.58 -9.21 35.98
N GLU A 240 4.82 -10.28 36.23
CA GLU A 240 4.34 -10.64 37.57
C GLU A 240 5.49 -10.96 38.53
N GLU A 241 6.47 -11.76 38.10
CA GLU A 241 7.66 -12.09 38.90
C GLU A 241 8.45 -10.82 39.25
N ASN A 242 8.71 -9.94 38.26
CA ASN A 242 9.47 -8.71 38.49
C ASN A 242 8.76 -7.73 39.42
N VAL A 243 7.44 -7.54 39.25
CA VAL A 243 6.64 -6.68 40.11
C VAL A 243 6.63 -7.22 41.54
N LYS A 244 6.46 -8.54 41.70
CA LYS A 244 6.48 -9.20 43.01
C LYS A 244 7.85 -9.02 43.69
N CYS A 245 8.94 -9.30 42.99
CA CYS A 245 10.29 -9.16 43.55
C CYS A 245 10.62 -7.72 43.93
N PHE A 246 10.11 -6.73 43.20
CA PHE A 246 10.26 -5.31 43.52
C PHE A 246 9.58 -4.94 44.86
N PHE A 247 8.34 -5.37 45.08
CA PHE A 247 7.62 -5.08 46.33
C PHE A 247 8.12 -5.92 47.52
N ASP A 248 8.52 -7.17 47.28
CA ASP A 248 9.02 -8.08 48.32
C ASP A 248 10.51 -7.87 48.64
N SER A 249 11.22 -6.99 47.91
CA SER A 249 12.69 -6.78 48.00
C SER A 249 13.50 -8.07 47.87
N SER A 250 13.01 -9.04 47.11
CA SER A 250 13.64 -10.34 46.87
C SER A 250 14.42 -10.35 45.55
N GLN A 251 15.42 -11.22 45.41
CA GLN A 251 16.08 -11.39 44.10
C GLN A 251 15.17 -12.09 43.08
N PRO A 252 15.20 -11.66 41.80
CA PRO A 252 14.39 -12.28 40.74
C PRO A 252 14.90 -13.68 40.41
N LYS A 253 13.97 -14.59 40.06
CA LYS A 253 14.34 -15.90 39.51
C LYS A 253 14.88 -15.76 38.09
N GLU A 254 15.82 -16.64 37.73
CA GLU A 254 16.37 -16.69 36.38
C GLU A 254 15.30 -17.16 35.39
N PHE A 255 14.84 -16.23 34.53
CA PHE A 255 13.86 -16.50 33.49
C PHE A 255 14.57 -16.52 32.13
N ARG A 256 14.56 -17.67 31.44
CA ARG A 256 15.22 -17.81 30.13
C ARG A 256 14.39 -17.14 29.04
N ILE A 257 14.93 -16.07 28.46
CA ILE A 257 14.38 -15.37 27.31
C ILE A 257 15.32 -15.60 26.12
N PRO A 258 14.82 -15.86 24.91
CA PRO A 258 15.66 -15.91 23.72
C PRO A 258 16.46 -14.60 23.58
N ASN A 259 17.72 -14.71 23.18
CA ASN A 259 18.59 -13.54 23.07
C ASN A 259 18.17 -12.68 21.87
N TYR A 260 18.61 -11.42 21.83
CA TYR A 260 18.40 -10.50 20.72
C TYR A 260 18.75 -11.12 19.35
N LYS A 261 19.85 -11.88 19.25
CA LYS A 261 20.25 -12.56 18.00
C LYS A 261 19.20 -13.58 17.53
N ASP A 262 18.56 -14.28 18.45
CA ASP A 262 17.51 -15.27 18.13
C ASP A 262 16.26 -14.57 17.59
N TRP A 263 15.88 -13.44 18.20
CA TRP A 263 14.79 -12.58 17.73
C TRP A 263 15.08 -11.95 16.36
N GLU A 264 16.32 -11.50 16.13
CA GLU A 264 16.72 -10.94 14.84
C GLU A 264 16.66 -12.00 13.73
N ASN A 265 17.16 -13.21 14.00
CA ASN A 265 17.16 -14.31 13.04
C ASN A 265 15.76 -14.71 12.60
N ILE A 266 14.78 -14.80 13.52
CA ILE A 266 13.40 -15.15 13.16
C ILE A 266 12.61 -14.01 12.51
N SER A 267 13.16 -12.79 12.52
CA SER A 267 12.55 -11.59 11.94
C SER A 267 12.90 -11.36 10.47
N LEU A 268 13.84 -12.13 9.92
CA LEU A 268 14.23 -12.05 8.50
C LEU A 268 13.05 -12.37 7.56
N GLN A 269 13.16 -12.02 6.27
CA GLN A 269 12.13 -12.35 5.29
C GLN A 269 12.33 -13.75 4.72
N TYR A 270 11.26 -14.55 4.72
CA TYR A 270 11.31 -15.91 4.19
C TYR A 270 10.84 -15.95 2.72
N THR A 271 11.72 -16.41 1.83
CA THR A 271 11.38 -16.77 0.46
C THR A 271 11.45 -18.29 0.31
N PHE A 272 10.35 -18.91 -0.10
CA PHE A 272 10.29 -20.35 -0.29
C PHE A 272 11.05 -20.77 -1.56
N SER A 273 11.93 -21.77 -1.43
CA SER A 273 12.66 -22.36 -2.56
C SER A 273 12.15 -23.78 -2.85
N PRO A 274 11.99 -24.17 -4.13
CA PRO A 274 11.62 -25.54 -4.50
C PRO A 274 12.75 -26.50 -4.11
N GLY A 275 12.64 -27.08 -2.91
CA GLY A 275 13.68 -27.89 -2.25
C GLY A 275 13.77 -27.64 -0.75
N SER A 276 13.27 -26.51 -0.23
CA SER A 276 13.22 -26.26 1.21
C SER A 276 12.06 -27.01 1.86
N GLN A 277 12.35 -27.83 2.88
CA GLN A 277 11.34 -28.53 3.70
C GLN A 277 10.63 -27.62 4.73
N TYR A 278 11.04 -26.36 4.82
CA TYR A 278 10.59 -25.42 5.84
C TYR A 278 9.49 -24.50 5.30
N TYR A 279 8.59 -24.06 6.18
CA TYR A 279 7.44 -23.21 5.83
C TYR A 279 7.57 -21.78 6.38
N SER A 280 8.52 -21.54 7.28
CA SER A 280 8.81 -20.24 7.90
C SER A 280 10.28 -20.20 8.33
N ILE A 281 10.78 -19.01 8.69
CA ILE A 281 12.13 -18.89 9.27
C ILE A 281 12.17 -19.45 10.68
N LEU A 282 11.11 -19.32 11.47
CA LEU A 282 11.03 -19.93 12.78
C LEU A 282 11.14 -21.47 12.66
N HIS A 283 10.41 -22.07 11.73
CA HIS A 283 10.51 -23.50 11.42
C HIS A 283 11.93 -23.90 10.98
N LYS A 284 12.57 -23.09 10.13
CA LYS A 284 13.96 -23.31 9.70
C LYS A 284 14.94 -23.20 10.87
N TYR A 285 14.78 -22.19 11.74
CA TYR A 285 15.65 -21.90 12.88
C TYR A 285 15.62 -23.04 13.90
N VAL A 286 14.42 -23.51 14.27
CA VAL A 286 14.25 -24.59 15.24
C VAL A 286 14.84 -25.91 14.73
N ASN A 287 14.64 -26.24 13.45
CA ASN A 287 15.17 -27.49 12.89
C ASN A 287 16.68 -27.43 12.66
N LYS A 288 17.24 -26.28 12.27
CA LYS A 288 18.70 -26.10 12.19
C LYS A 288 19.38 -26.24 13.55
N GLN A 289 18.82 -25.64 14.60
CA GLN A 289 19.33 -25.85 15.96
C GLN A 289 19.31 -27.32 16.38
N LYS A 290 18.31 -28.07 15.92
CA LYS A 290 18.18 -29.50 16.22
C LYS A 290 19.26 -30.33 15.52
N ASP A 291 19.63 -29.97 14.30
CA ASP A 291 20.72 -30.61 13.56
C ASP A 291 22.09 -30.27 14.18
N ASP A 292 22.31 -29.01 14.59
CA ASP A 292 23.55 -28.60 15.29
C ASP A 292 23.68 -29.26 16.68
N CYS A 293 22.56 -29.44 17.41
CA CYS A 293 22.54 -30.19 18.68
C CYS A 293 22.80 -31.70 18.52
N ASN A 294 22.55 -32.27 17.33
CA ASN A 294 22.80 -33.68 17.02
C ASN A 294 24.22 -33.94 16.49
N ILE A 295 25.02 -32.89 16.27
CA ILE A 295 26.40 -32.97 15.73
C ILE A 295 27.46 -32.81 16.84
N GLN A 296 27.09 -32.70 18.11
CA GLN A 296 28.06 -32.78 19.20
C GLN A 296 28.28 -34.24 19.65
N PRO A 297 29.50 -34.81 19.48
CA PRO A 297 29.87 -36.10 20.05
C PRO A 297 29.98 -36.08 21.58
#